data_AF-A0A3A0DBN6-F1
#
_entry.id   AF-A0A3A0DBN6-F1
#
_cell.length_a   1.000
_cell.length_b   1.000
_cell.length_c   1.000
_cell.angle_alpha   90.00
_cell.angle_beta   90.00
_cell.angle_gamma   90.00
#
_symmetry.space_group_name_H-M   'P 1'
#
loop_
_entity.id
_entity.type
_entity.pdbx_description
1 polymer ?
#
loop_
_entity_poly.entity_id
_entity_poly.type
_entity_poly.pdbx_seq_one_letter_code
_entity_poly.pdbx_strand_id
1 'polypeptide(L)'
;MKRPVIVDAGPLVALLNRREQHHAWAQEQFSLIAAPAYTCESVISEAAFLLRNVDRGVEALMQLLDRGVVSLRFDLSAELLP
;
A
#
# COMPACT_ATOMS: atom_id res chain seq x y z
N MET A 1 -17.01 13.47 -6.73
CA MET A 1 -15.63 13.22 -6.25
C MET A 1 -15.42 11.72 -6.15
N LYS A 2 -14.30 11.17 -6.65
CA LYS A 2 -13.95 9.76 -6.37
C LYS A 2 -13.61 9.63 -4.89
N ARG A 3 -14.16 8.60 -4.22
CA ARG A 3 -13.77 8.28 -2.83
C ARG A 3 -12.33 7.77 -2.83
N PRO A 4 -11.49 8.20 -1.87
CA PRO A 4 -10.15 7.66 -1.74
C PRO A 4 -10.22 6.16 -1.44
N VAL A 5 -9.32 5.40 -2.05
CA VAL A 5 -9.21 3.95 -1.82
C VAL A 5 -8.27 3.73 -0.64
N ILE A 6 -8.70 2.94 0.34
CA ILE A 6 -7.84 2.49 1.44
C ILE A 6 -7.12 1.23 0.98
N VAL A 7 -5.80 1.15 1.21
CA VAL A 7 -4.97 0.01 0.83
C VAL A 7 -4.29 -0.61 2.05
N ASP A 8 -4.31 -1.94 2.05
CA ASP A 8 -3.77 -2.80 3.10
C ASP A 8 -2.37 -3.34 2.74
N ALA A 9 -1.70 -4.02 3.67
CA ALA A 9 -0.34 -4.53 3.50
C ALA A 9 -0.25 -5.56 2.38
N GLY A 10 -1.23 -6.48 2.28
CA GLY A 10 -1.26 -7.53 1.27
C GLY A 10 -1.13 -6.99 -0.17
N PRO A 11 -2.01 -6.09 -0.63
CA PRO A 11 -1.89 -5.47 -1.96
C PRO A 11 -0.58 -4.71 -2.19
N LEU A 12 -0.01 -4.04 -1.17
CA LEU A 12 1.30 -3.37 -1.29
C LEU A 12 2.43 -4.37 -1.50
N VAL A 13 2.43 -5.47 -0.73
CA VAL A 13 3.40 -6.55 -0.87
C VAL A 13 3.27 -7.21 -2.24
N ALA A 14 2.04 -7.51 -2.68
CA ALA A 14 1.77 -8.07 -4.00
C ALA A 14 2.26 -7.14 -5.12
N LEU A 15 2.03 -5.83 -5.00
CA LEU A 15 2.51 -4.85 -5.98
C LEU A 15 4.04 -4.82 -6.10
N LEU A 16 4.76 -4.94 -4.98
CA LEU A 16 6.22 -4.76 -4.94
C LEU A 16 7.01 -6.06 -5.10
N ASN A 17 6.44 -7.21 -4.71
CA ASN A 17 7.08 -8.51 -4.86
C ASN A 17 6.64 -9.19 -6.16
N ARG A 18 7.50 -9.15 -7.18
CA ARG A 18 7.25 -9.77 -8.51
C ARG A 18 7.01 -11.28 -8.48
N ARG A 19 7.37 -11.96 -7.39
CA ARG A 19 7.15 -13.41 -7.21
C ARG A 19 5.86 -13.74 -6.47
N GLU A 20 5.15 -12.73 -5.97
CA GLU A 20 3.87 -12.89 -5.28
C GLU A 20 2.79 -13.28 -6.28
N GLN A 21 1.89 -14.20 -5.91
CA GLN A 21 0.93 -14.81 -6.84
C GLN A 21 -0.10 -13.82 -7.40
N HIS A 22 -0.38 -12.75 -6.67
CA HIS A 22 -1.29 -11.67 -7.02
C HIS A 22 -0.57 -10.44 -7.58
N HIS A 23 0.72 -10.52 -7.93
CA HIS A 23 1.48 -9.37 -8.45
C HIS A 23 0.80 -8.71 -9.67
N ALA A 24 0.38 -9.52 -10.66
CA ALA A 24 -0.30 -9.01 -11.84
C ALA A 24 -1.66 -8.36 -11.50
N TRP A 25 -2.41 -8.98 -10.59
CA TRP A 25 -3.67 -8.42 -10.11
C TRP A 25 -3.45 -7.08 -9.39
N ALA A 26 -2.44 -6.98 -8.52
CA ALA A 26 -2.13 -5.77 -7.80
C ALA A 26 -1.73 -4.64 -8.77
N GLN A 27 -0.90 -4.92 -9.78
CA GLN A 27 -0.57 -3.95 -10.82
C GLN A 27 -1.81 -3.42 -11.55
N GLU A 28 -2.73 -4.31 -11.93
CA GLU A 28 -4.00 -3.93 -12.57
C GLU A 28 -4.83 -3.03 -11.64
N GLN A 29 -5.03 -3.42 -10.38
CA GLN A 29 -5.82 -2.61 -9.43
C GLN A 29 -5.21 -1.23 -9.22
N PHE A 30 -3.88 -1.15 -9.00
CA PHE A 30 -3.20 0.13 -8.79
C PHE A 30 -3.25 1.04 -10.04
N SER A 31 -3.36 0.48 -11.25
CA SER A 31 -3.57 1.28 -12.47
C SER A 31 -4.94 1.95 -12.54
N LEU A 32 -5.94 1.42 -11.82
CA LEU A 32 -7.32 1.93 -11.78
C LEU A 32 -7.56 2.93 -10.64
N ILE A 33 -6.68 2.93 -9.63
CA ILE A 33 -6.79 3.78 -8.45
C ILE A 33 -6.26 5.19 -8.76
N ALA A 34 -7.05 6.21 -8.38
CA ALA A 34 -6.57 7.59 -8.40
C ALA A 34 -5.67 7.83 -7.18
N ALA A 35 -4.42 8.24 -7.43
CA ALA A 35 -3.48 8.55 -6.36
C ALA A 35 -3.85 9.83 -5.59
N PRO A 36 -3.50 9.93 -4.29
CA PRO A 36 -2.93 8.86 -3.47
C PRO A 36 -4.00 7.87 -2.97
N ALA A 37 -3.64 6.58 -2.91
CA ALA A 37 -4.36 5.64 -2.05
C ALA A 37 -4.03 5.92 -0.58
N TYR A 38 -4.98 5.69 0.32
CA TYR A 38 -4.81 5.97 1.74
C TYR A 38 -4.43 4.69 2.48
N THR A 39 -3.54 4.81 3.44
CA THR A 39 -3.11 3.72 4.32
C THR A 39 -2.71 4.30 5.67
N CYS A 40 -2.15 3.47 6.56
CA CYS A 40 -1.71 3.84 7.89
C CYS A 40 -0.36 3.19 8.26
N GLU A 41 0.21 3.61 9.38
CA GLU A 41 1.53 3.23 9.86
C GLU A 41 1.64 1.73 10.14
N SER A 42 0.56 1.11 10.63
CA SER A 42 0.54 -0.34 10.88
C SER A 42 0.66 -1.13 9.58
N VAL A 43 -0.04 -0.70 8.52
CA VAL A 43 0.07 -1.30 7.18
C VAL A 43 1.49 -1.15 6.61
N ILE A 44 2.11 0.03 6.74
CA ILE A 44 3.50 0.22 6.30
C ILE A 44 4.45 -0.66 7.09
N SER A 45 4.25 -0.79 8.40
CA SER A 45 5.08 -1.64 9.27
C SER A 45 4.99 -3.12 8.87
N GLU A 46 3.79 -3.62 8.63
CA GLU A 46 3.56 -5.00 8.20
C GLU A 46 4.13 -5.25 6.79
N ALA A 47 3.86 -4.36 5.83
CA ALA A 47 4.38 -4.48 4.48
C ALA A 47 5.92 -4.45 4.47
N ALA A 48 6.56 -3.59 5.28
CA ALA A 48 8.01 -3.55 5.44
C ALA A 48 8.56 -4.87 6.00
N PHE A 49 7.90 -5.43 7.02
CA PHE A 49 8.26 -6.73 7.56
C PHE A 49 8.17 -7.81 6.47
N LEU A 50 7.07 -7.90 5.73
CA LEU A 50 6.87 -8.91 4.68
C LEU A 50 7.86 -8.75 3.51
N LEU A 51 8.24 -7.52 3.16
CA LEU A 51 9.18 -7.21 2.08
C LEU A 51 10.66 -7.29 2.48
N ARG A 52 10.99 -7.54 3.76
CA ARG A 52 12.39 -7.52 4.26
C ARG A 52 13.36 -8.45 3.53
N ASN A 53 12.86 -9.53 2.93
CA ASN A 53 13.65 -10.51 2.17
C ASN A 53 13.46 -10.39 0.64
N VAL A 54 12.70 -9.40 0.20
CA VAL A 54 12.53 -9.07 -1.22
C VAL A 54 13.62 -8.07 -1.59
N ASP A 55 14.33 -8.32 -2.68
CA ASP A 55 15.38 -7.42 -3.15
C ASP A 55 14.82 -6.00 -3.33
N ARG A 56 15.42 -5.04 -2.60
CA ARG A 56 14.98 -3.63 -2.50
C ARG A 56 13.51 -3.42 -2.13
N GLY A 57 12.84 -4.41 -1.52
CA GLY A 57 11.40 -4.36 -1.24
C GLY A 57 10.99 -3.22 -0.29
N VAL A 58 11.71 -3.05 0.81
CA VAL A 58 11.45 -1.95 1.77
C VAL A 58 11.76 -0.59 1.15
N GLU A 59 12.83 -0.48 0.36
CA GLU A 59 13.16 0.76 -0.35
C GLU A 59 12.04 1.13 -1.34
N ALA A 60 11.54 0.16 -2.10
CA ALA A 60 10.44 0.37 -3.03
C ALA A 60 9.14 0.78 -2.32
N LEU A 61 8.87 0.22 -1.13
CA LEU A 61 7.74 0.63 -0.29
C LEU A 61 7.85 2.10 0.13
N MET A 62 9.03 2.55 0.57
CA MET A 62 9.26 3.96 0.93
C MET A 62 9.11 4.88 -0.29
N GLN A 63 9.56 4.43 -1.47
CA GLN A 63 9.36 5.20 -2.71
C GLN A 63 7.89 5.39 -3.09
N LEU A 64 6.97 4.47 -2.71
CA LEU A 64 5.54 4.67 -2.93
C LEU A 64 5.00 5.84 -2.09
N LEU A 65 5.50 6.02 -0.87
CA LEU A 65 5.16 7.15 0.01
C LEU A 65 5.78 8.45 -0.53
N ASP A 66 7.07 8.45 -0.85
CA ASP A 66 7.79 9.63 -1.36
C ASP A 66 7.17 10.18 -2.65
N ARG A 67 6.68 9.30 -3.52
CA ARG A 67 6.03 9.65 -4.79
C ARG A 67 4.55 10.00 -4.64
N GLY A 68 3.98 9.88 -3.44
CA GLY A 68 2.55 10.12 -3.21
C GLY A 68 1.64 9.12 -3.93
N VAL A 69 2.12 7.91 -4.23
CA VAL A 69 1.26 6.82 -4.72
C VAL A 69 0.36 6.33 -3.60
N VAL A 70 0.91 6.26 -2.38
CA VAL A 70 0.19 5.99 -1.14
C VAL A 70 0.47 7.08 -0.11
N SER A 71 -0.45 7.30 0.82
CA SER A 71 -0.32 8.30 1.88
C SER A 71 -0.89 7.83 3.22
N LEU A 72 -0.26 8.23 4.32
CA LEU A 72 -0.68 7.98 5.70
C LEU A 72 -1.85 8.90 6.08
N ARG A 73 -3.03 8.64 5.52
CA ARG A 73 -4.24 9.47 5.71
C ARG A 73 -5.44 8.68 6.20
N PHE A 74 -5.28 7.37 6.40
CA PHE A 74 -6.30 6.57 7.05
C PHE A 74 -6.03 6.55 8.57
N ASP A 75 -6.99 7.03 9.35
CA ASP A 75 -6.98 6.97 10.81
C ASP A 75 -8.17 6.15 11.28
N LEU A 76 -7.92 4.94 11.78
CA LEU A 76 -8.97 4.05 12.26
C LEU A 76 -9.76 4.67 13.41
N SER A 77 -9.12 5.43 14.29
CA SER A 77 -9.79 6.07 15.43
C SER A 77 -10.82 7.10 15.00
N ALA A 78 -10.61 7.75 13.85
CA ALA A 78 -11.57 8.70 13.27
C ALA A 78 -12.81 8.02 12.65
N GLU A 79 -12.75 6.72 12.35
CA GLU A 79 -13.83 5.96 11.72
C GLU A 79 -14.71 5.20 12.74
N LEU A 80 -14.28 5.12 14.00
CA LEU A 80 -15.08 4.52 15.06
C LEU A 80 -16.27 5.44 15.37
N LEU A 81 -17.48 4.92 15.20
CA LEU A 81 -18.68 5.57 15.73
C LEU A 81 -18.69 5.46 17.26
N PRO A 82 -19.22 6.47 17.98
CA PRO A 82 -19.37 6.41 19.44
C PRO A 82 -20.18 5.21 19.93
#